data_AF-A0A444YJJ9-F1
#
_entry.id   AF-A0A444YJJ9-F1
#
_cell.length_a   1.000
_cell.length_b   1.000
_cell.length_c   1.000
_cell.angle_alpha   90.00
_cell.angle_beta   90.00
_cell.angle_gamma   90.00
#
_symmetry.space_group_name_H-M   'P 1'
#
loop_
_entity.id
_entity.type
_entity.pdbx_description
1 polymer ?
#
loop_
_entity_poly.entity_id
_entity_poly.type
_entity_poly.pdbx_seq_one_letter_code
_entity_poly.pdbx_strand_id
1 'polypeptide(L)'
;MVCQEEVLISKVCELYSEIASLESLKPCKNVDTLFTELVLTCIPPSPIDVTKLSKNLQEIRSNLIRLCGIAEGHLEHHYSAILGSYDNPLHHLHIFPYYKNYLKLALLEFTILSQHCGPQLPNKIAFVGSGPLPLTSIVLASNHLPSTTFHNYDIDSSANSSAMRLVSGDPDLSKRMAFHTNDILDVTSCLEEFDVVYLAALVGMDKEEKNRMIDHLSKYMAPGAVLMLRSAHGARAFLYPVVEPCDLRGFEVLSVFHPTDEVINSLVIARKYPLSVVDQQQGLASMILPNKCSDEIQAFNHPLNHGNIIIEELTLDDQL
;
A
#
# COMPACT_ATOMS: atom_id res chain seq x y z
N MET A 1 20.26 11.44 29.15
CA MET A 1 20.09 11.34 27.69
C MET A 1 18.71 10.78 27.46
N VAL A 2 17.79 11.57 26.92
CA VAL A 2 16.47 11.06 26.49
C VAL A 2 16.74 10.13 25.30
N CYS A 3 16.17 8.92 25.32
CA CYS A 3 16.35 7.99 24.21
C CYS A 3 15.72 8.60 22.95
N GLN A 4 16.34 8.47 21.77
CA GLN A 4 15.75 8.96 20.51
C GLN A 4 14.33 8.40 20.28
N GLU A 5 14.08 7.17 20.76
CA GLU A 5 12.75 6.54 20.74
C GLU A 5 11.73 7.27 21.62
N GLU A 6 12.13 7.77 22.80
CA GLU A 6 11.23 8.50 23.70
C GLU A 6 10.81 9.84 23.08
N VAL A 7 11.73 10.52 22.38
CA VAL A 7 11.43 11.77 21.66
C VAL A 7 10.41 11.52 20.55
N LEU A 8 10.64 10.46 19.74
CA LEU A 8 9.71 10.05 18.69
C LEU A 8 8.33 9.73 19.25
N ILE A 9 8.27 8.90 20.30
CA ILE A 9 7.00 8.48 20.92
C ILE A 9 6.27 9.68 21.50
N SER A 10 6.95 10.60 22.18
CA SER A 10 6.33 11.83 22.72
C SER A 10 5.70 12.64 21.59
N LYS A 11 6.45 12.86 20.50
CA LYS A 11 5.97 13.66 19.38
C LYS A 11 4.78 13.01 18.67
N VAL A 12 4.81 11.69 18.47
CA VAL A 12 3.68 10.94 17.91
C VAL A 12 2.45 11.03 18.82
N CYS A 13 2.61 10.95 20.15
CA CYS A 13 1.49 11.08 21.09
C CYS A 13 0.88 12.50 21.07
N GLU A 14 1.72 13.54 20.97
CA GLU A 14 1.27 14.93 20.82
C GLU A 14 0.45 15.10 19.55
N LEU A 15 0.99 14.69 18.39
CA LEU A 15 0.32 14.76 17.10
C LEU A 15 -0.97 13.95 17.07
N TYR A 16 -0.98 12.75 17.66
CA TYR A 16 -2.20 11.95 17.81
C TYR A 16 -3.28 12.72 18.59
N SER A 17 -2.91 13.37 19.69
CA SER A 17 -3.86 14.12 20.52
C SER A 17 -4.46 15.30 19.76
N GLU A 18 -3.63 16.01 18.98
CA GLU A 18 -4.06 17.12 18.14
C GLU A 18 -4.98 16.64 17.00
N ILE A 19 -4.56 15.61 16.25
CA ILE A 19 -5.36 15.05 15.13
C ILE A 19 -6.69 14.48 15.63
N ALA A 20 -6.69 13.74 16.74
CA ALA A 20 -7.89 13.15 17.30
C ALA A 20 -8.89 14.20 17.84
N SER A 21 -8.44 15.44 18.09
CA SER A 21 -9.28 16.56 18.52
C SER A 21 -9.95 17.32 17.38
N LEU A 22 -9.56 17.05 16.12
CA LEU A 22 -10.12 17.72 14.94
C LEU A 22 -11.58 17.31 14.72
N GLU A 23 -12.43 18.29 14.39
CA GLU A 23 -13.84 18.03 14.05
C GLU A 23 -14.00 17.31 12.71
N SER A 24 -13.01 17.44 11.81
CA SER A 24 -13.02 16.87 10.47
C SER A 24 -11.59 16.57 10.00
N LEU A 25 -11.42 15.47 9.29
CA LEU A 25 -10.15 15.06 8.66
C LEU A 25 -10.12 15.35 7.14
N LYS A 26 -11.10 16.11 6.63
CA LYS A 26 -11.10 16.57 5.23
C LYS A 26 -9.92 17.51 4.97
N PRO A 27 -9.36 17.52 3.74
CA PRO A 27 -8.24 18.39 3.39
C PRO A 27 -8.50 19.85 3.74
N CYS A 28 -7.58 20.41 4.53
CA CYS A 28 -7.49 21.83 4.83
C CYS A 28 -6.12 22.08 5.45
N LYS A 29 -5.68 23.34 5.44
CA LYS A 29 -4.34 23.72 5.91
C LYS A 29 -3.95 23.12 7.27
N ASN A 30 -4.86 23.10 8.24
CA ASN A 30 -4.58 22.56 9.57
C ASN A 30 -4.39 21.03 9.55
N VAL A 31 -5.32 20.30 8.91
CA VAL A 31 -5.24 18.84 8.73
C VAL A 31 -3.97 18.48 7.98
N ASP A 32 -3.71 19.15 6.86
CA ASP A 32 -2.55 18.88 6.00
C ASP A 32 -1.24 19.12 6.75
N THR A 33 -1.16 20.16 7.58
CA THR A 33 0.02 20.46 8.41
C THR A 33 0.28 19.34 9.41
N LEU A 34 -0.74 18.91 10.16
CA LEU A 34 -0.59 17.88 11.21
C LEU A 34 -0.19 16.52 10.62
N PHE A 35 -0.82 16.10 9.52
CA PHE A 35 -0.44 14.84 8.86
C PHE A 35 0.93 14.93 8.19
N THR A 36 1.29 16.08 7.61
CA THR A 36 2.65 16.30 7.08
C THR A 36 3.69 16.17 8.18
N GLU A 37 3.47 16.80 9.34
CA GLU A 37 4.37 16.72 10.47
C GLU A 37 4.48 15.30 11.02
N LEU A 38 3.37 14.56 11.07
CA LEU A 38 3.36 13.15 11.46
C LEU A 38 4.17 12.28 10.49
N VAL A 39 3.98 12.45 9.18
CA VAL A 39 4.75 11.73 8.16
C VAL A 39 6.24 12.04 8.28
N LEU A 40 6.60 13.32 8.36
CA LEU A 40 7.99 13.76 8.52
C LEU A 40 8.63 13.25 9.81
N THR A 41 7.85 13.10 10.87
CA THR A 41 8.30 12.49 12.14
C THR A 41 8.63 11.01 11.97
N CYS A 42 7.96 10.30 11.07
CA CYS A 42 8.10 8.86 10.87
C CYS A 42 9.06 8.44 9.75
N ILE A 43 9.49 9.36 8.88
CA ILE A 43 10.41 9.07 7.76
C ILE A 43 11.84 8.73 8.24
N PRO A 44 12.46 9.47 9.17
CA PRO A 44 13.83 9.19 9.58
C PRO A 44 14.02 7.75 10.08
N PRO A 45 15.16 7.10 9.79
CA PRO A 45 15.48 5.79 10.36
C PRO A 45 15.36 5.82 11.88
N SER A 46 14.65 4.86 12.44
CA SER A 46 14.43 4.74 13.88
C SER A 46 14.60 3.30 14.31
N PRO A 47 15.33 3.02 15.41
CA PRO A 47 15.51 1.67 15.95
C PRO A 47 14.25 1.13 16.65
N ILE A 48 13.18 1.93 16.70
CA ILE A 48 11.95 1.60 17.43
C ILE A 48 11.37 0.25 16.98
N ASP A 49 11.19 -0.63 17.94
CA ASP A 49 10.47 -1.88 17.76
C ASP A 49 9.02 -1.68 18.22
N VAL A 50 8.13 -1.45 17.25
CA VAL A 50 6.72 -1.20 17.54
C VAL A 50 6.02 -2.38 18.21
N THR A 51 6.57 -3.59 18.16
CA THR A 51 5.99 -4.76 18.84
C THR A 51 6.18 -4.73 20.35
N LYS A 52 7.18 -3.98 20.83
CA LYS A 52 7.53 -3.83 22.25
C LYS A 52 6.85 -2.62 22.91
N LEU A 53 6.01 -1.89 22.18
CA LEU A 53 5.26 -0.76 22.73
C LEU A 53 4.32 -1.22 23.86
N SER A 54 4.16 -0.35 24.86
CA SER A 54 3.17 -0.57 25.93
C SER A 54 1.76 -0.67 25.36
N LYS A 55 0.85 -1.31 26.10
CA LYS A 55 -0.56 -1.48 25.67
C LYS A 55 -1.21 -0.14 25.26
N ASN A 56 -0.99 0.90 26.05
CA ASN A 56 -1.51 2.24 25.75
C ASN A 56 -0.96 2.81 24.42
N LEU A 57 0.34 2.60 24.15
CA LEU A 57 0.96 3.06 22.91
C LEU A 57 0.51 2.22 21.70
N GLN A 58 0.22 0.93 21.88
CA GLN A 58 -0.41 0.12 20.83
C GLN A 58 -1.82 0.63 20.50
N GLU A 59 -2.61 1.00 21.51
CA GLU A 59 -3.95 1.56 21.29
C GLU A 59 -3.88 2.92 20.56
N ILE A 60 -2.96 3.81 20.95
CA ILE A 60 -2.69 5.06 20.24
C ILE A 60 -2.31 4.78 18.78
N ARG A 61 -1.36 3.86 18.55
CA ARG A 61 -0.92 3.47 17.22
C ARG A 61 -2.08 2.96 16.36
N SER A 62 -2.90 2.04 16.86
CA SER A 62 -4.05 1.51 16.13
C SER A 62 -5.07 2.60 15.78
N ASN A 63 -5.34 3.52 16.72
CA ASN A 63 -6.22 4.64 16.44
C ASN A 63 -5.62 5.62 15.41
N LEU A 64 -4.32 5.88 15.49
CA LEU A 64 -3.61 6.77 14.57
C LEU A 64 -3.60 6.21 13.14
N ILE A 65 -3.35 4.91 12.97
CA ILE A 65 -3.45 4.22 11.67
C ILE A 65 -4.85 4.42 11.09
N ARG A 66 -5.92 4.23 11.89
CA ARG A 66 -7.30 4.48 11.45
C ARG A 66 -7.52 5.93 11.01
N LEU A 67 -7.01 6.90 11.77
CA LEU A 67 -7.11 8.32 11.41
C LEU A 67 -6.36 8.63 10.11
N CYS A 68 -5.19 8.04 9.88
CA CYS A 68 -4.45 8.15 8.62
C CYS A 68 -5.29 7.61 7.46
N GLY A 69 -5.88 6.42 7.59
CA GLY A 69 -6.71 5.85 6.53
C GLY A 69 -7.95 6.70 6.18
N ILE A 70 -8.62 7.29 7.18
CA ILE A 70 -9.75 8.20 6.94
C ILE A 70 -9.29 9.48 6.23
N ALA A 71 -8.19 10.09 6.70
CA ALA A 71 -7.65 11.30 6.10
C ALA A 71 -7.17 11.07 4.66
N GLU A 72 -6.46 9.96 4.41
CA GLU A 72 -6.04 9.54 3.08
C GLU A 72 -7.23 9.34 2.15
N GLY A 73 -8.29 8.64 2.60
CA GLY A 73 -9.51 8.48 1.82
C GLY A 73 -10.17 9.83 1.47
N HIS A 74 -10.25 10.76 2.43
CA HIS A 74 -10.76 12.11 2.15
C HIS A 74 -9.89 12.89 1.16
N LEU A 75 -8.58 12.77 1.28
CA LEU A 75 -7.62 13.40 0.38
C LEU A 75 -7.77 12.86 -1.05
N GLU A 76 -7.82 11.54 -1.20
CA GLU A 76 -8.00 10.90 -2.50
C GLU A 76 -9.36 11.27 -3.13
N HIS A 77 -10.44 11.31 -2.35
CA HIS A 77 -11.74 11.79 -2.84
C HIS A 77 -11.69 13.24 -3.31
N HIS A 78 -11.06 14.12 -2.54
CA HIS A 78 -10.92 15.53 -2.88
C HIS A 78 -10.19 15.71 -4.21
N TYR A 79 -9.03 15.07 -4.35
CA TYR A 79 -8.23 15.18 -5.57
C TYR A 79 -8.84 14.44 -6.75
N SER A 80 -9.52 13.31 -6.54
CA SER A 80 -10.24 12.62 -7.60
C SER A 80 -11.39 13.48 -8.16
N ALA A 81 -12.09 14.23 -7.30
CA ALA A 81 -13.10 15.18 -7.74
C ALA A 81 -12.51 16.33 -8.58
N ILE A 82 -11.38 16.89 -8.17
CA ILE A 82 -10.67 17.94 -8.94
C ILE A 82 -10.20 17.37 -10.28
N LEU A 83 -9.50 16.24 -10.26
CA LEU A 83 -8.97 15.60 -11.46
C LEU A 83 -10.07 15.24 -12.45
N GLY A 84 -11.17 14.68 -11.97
CA GLY A 84 -12.35 14.33 -12.76
C GLY A 84 -13.12 15.53 -13.32
N SER A 85 -12.73 16.77 -12.99
CA SER A 85 -13.29 17.99 -13.63
C SER A 85 -12.54 18.41 -14.90
N TYR A 86 -11.33 17.89 -15.14
CA TYR A 86 -10.57 18.15 -16.37
C TYR A 86 -11.02 17.26 -17.53
N ASP A 87 -10.88 17.75 -18.76
CA ASP A 87 -11.16 16.96 -19.97
C ASP A 87 -10.26 15.71 -20.09
N ASN A 88 -9.02 15.81 -19.61
CA ASN A 88 -8.03 14.74 -19.65
C ASN A 88 -7.42 14.53 -18.24
N PRO A 89 -8.14 13.91 -17.29
CA PRO A 89 -7.71 13.83 -15.89
C PRO A 89 -6.29 13.28 -15.70
N LEU A 90 -5.88 12.31 -16.52
CA LEU A 90 -4.58 11.66 -16.43
C LEU A 90 -3.39 12.57 -16.72
N HIS A 91 -3.57 13.65 -17.49
CA HIS A 91 -2.50 14.65 -17.72
C HIS A 91 -2.25 15.54 -16.49
N HIS A 92 -3.19 15.55 -15.54
CA HIS A 92 -3.18 16.43 -14.38
C HIS A 92 -2.83 15.72 -13.07
N LEU A 93 -2.47 14.42 -13.10
CA LEU A 93 -2.16 13.65 -11.88
C LEU A 93 -1.07 14.28 -10.99
N HIS A 94 -0.20 15.12 -11.57
CA HIS A 94 0.85 15.86 -10.86
C HIS A 94 0.34 16.83 -9.80
N ILE A 95 -0.94 17.22 -9.83
CA ILE A 95 -1.52 18.08 -8.78
C ILE A 95 -1.71 17.34 -7.46
N PHE A 96 -1.77 16.01 -7.47
CA PHE A 96 -1.87 15.25 -6.24
C PHE A 96 -0.54 15.32 -5.48
N PRO A 97 -0.52 15.76 -4.20
CA PRO A 97 0.72 16.06 -3.49
C PRO A 97 1.73 14.91 -3.44
N TYR A 98 1.24 13.67 -3.39
CA TYR A 98 2.08 12.48 -3.30
C TYR A 98 2.35 11.79 -4.64
N TYR A 99 2.00 12.39 -5.78
CA TYR A 99 2.11 11.74 -7.09
C TYR A 99 3.53 11.25 -7.40
N LYS A 100 4.56 12.06 -7.07
CA LYS A 100 5.97 11.65 -7.22
C LYS A 100 6.32 10.43 -6.36
N ASN A 101 5.77 10.33 -5.16
CA ASN A 101 5.97 9.17 -4.28
C ASN A 101 5.32 7.92 -4.89
N TYR A 102 4.14 8.06 -5.50
CA TYR A 102 3.48 6.97 -6.23
C TYR A 102 4.26 6.52 -7.46
N LEU A 103 4.90 7.43 -8.20
CA LEU A 103 5.80 7.06 -9.31
C LEU A 103 6.97 6.20 -8.83
N LYS A 104 7.62 6.59 -7.73
CA LYS A 104 8.73 5.84 -7.14
C LYS A 104 8.28 4.48 -6.59
N LEU A 105 7.16 4.47 -5.86
CA LEU A 105 6.60 3.26 -5.27
C LEU A 105 6.18 2.26 -6.34
N ALA A 106 5.48 2.70 -7.40
CA ALA A 106 5.07 1.82 -8.49
C ALA A 106 6.28 1.25 -9.27
N LEU A 107 7.32 2.05 -9.50
CA LEU A 107 8.56 1.58 -10.12
C LEU A 107 9.25 0.51 -9.26
N LEU A 108 9.29 0.73 -7.95
CA LEU A 108 9.85 -0.23 -6.99
C LEU A 108 9.04 -1.53 -6.97
N GLU A 109 7.71 -1.44 -6.88
CA GLU A 109 6.80 -2.58 -6.93
C GLU A 109 6.97 -3.38 -8.24
N PHE A 110 7.07 -2.70 -9.39
CA PHE A 110 7.31 -3.33 -10.68
C PHE A 110 8.69 -4.01 -10.75
N THR A 111 9.72 -3.36 -10.21
CA THR A 111 11.10 -3.91 -10.21
C THR A 111 11.16 -5.21 -9.42
N ILE A 112 10.58 -5.22 -8.21
CA ILE A 112 10.49 -6.42 -7.36
C ILE A 112 9.66 -7.49 -8.05
N LEU A 113 8.49 -7.13 -8.60
CA LEU A 113 7.62 -8.07 -9.30
C LEU A 113 8.36 -8.77 -10.47
N SER A 114 9.09 -8.00 -11.27
CA SER A 114 9.84 -8.48 -12.44
C SER A 114 10.96 -9.45 -12.07
N GLN A 115 11.56 -9.29 -10.88
CA GLN A 115 12.59 -10.21 -10.38
C GLN A 115 12.01 -11.59 -10.02
N HIS A 116 10.72 -11.66 -9.67
CA HIS A 116 10.09 -12.85 -9.14
C HIS A 116 9.07 -13.54 -10.08
N CYS A 117 8.63 -12.87 -11.15
CA CYS A 117 7.62 -13.39 -12.11
C CYS A 117 8.21 -13.97 -13.42
N GLY A 118 9.54 -14.09 -13.53
CA GLY A 118 10.18 -14.60 -14.74
C GLY A 118 10.08 -13.63 -15.93
N PRO A 119 10.39 -14.08 -17.16
CA PRO A 119 10.49 -13.18 -18.32
C PRO A 119 9.14 -12.69 -18.87
N GLN A 120 8.02 -13.28 -18.43
CA GLN A 120 6.68 -12.91 -18.89
C GLN A 120 6.06 -11.94 -17.89
N LEU A 121 5.51 -10.82 -18.41
CA LEU A 121 4.73 -9.89 -17.61
C LEU A 121 3.39 -10.53 -17.22
N PRO A 122 2.81 -10.16 -16.07
CA PRO A 122 1.48 -10.62 -15.69
C PRO A 122 0.44 -10.12 -16.69
N ASN A 123 -0.51 -10.97 -17.07
CA ASN A 123 -1.60 -10.63 -17.97
C ASN A 123 -2.76 -9.96 -17.22
N LYS A 124 -3.03 -10.42 -15.98
CA LYS A 124 -4.16 -9.94 -15.17
C LYS A 124 -3.73 -9.67 -13.74
N ILE A 125 -3.99 -8.45 -13.27
CA ILE A 125 -3.72 -8.01 -11.90
C ILE A 125 -5.01 -7.61 -11.21
N ALA A 126 -5.23 -8.08 -9.98
CA ALA A 126 -6.23 -7.50 -9.09
C ALA A 126 -5.57 -6.50 -8.13
N PHE A 127 -6.20 -5.36 -7.91
CA PHE A 127 -5.77 -4.36 -6.94
C PHE A 127 -6.86 -4.18 -5.88
N VAL A 128 -6.60 -4.62 -4.66
CA VAL A 128 -7.57 -4.62 -3.57
C VAL A 128 -7.39 -3.37 -2.72
N GLY A 129 -8.45 -2.56 -2.59
CA GLY A 129 -8.44 -1.24 -1.97
C GLY A 129 -7.80 -0.22 -2.89
N SER A 130 -8.33 -0.08 -4.10
CA SER A 130 -7.81 0.85 -5.09
C SER A 130 -8.14 2.31 -4.80
N GLY A 131 -9.19 2.58 -4.02
CA GLY A 131 -9.61 3.93 -3.66
C GLY A 131 -10.20 4.74 -4.83
N PRO A 132 -10.68 5.97 -4.55
CA PRO A 132 -11.21 6.90 -5.55
C PRO A 132 -10.13 7.45 -6.49
N LEU A 133 -8.85 7.32 -6.12
CA LEU A 133 -7.71 7.82 -6.86
C LEU A 133 -6.65 6.70 -7.01
N PRO A 134 -6.87 5.73 -7.91
CA PRO A 134 -6.14 4.46 -7.96
C PRO A 134 -4.76 4.58 -8.61
N LEU A 135 -3.92 5.49 -8.09
CA LEU A 135 -2.66 5.93 -8.70
C LEU A 135 -1.69 4.80 -8.97
N THR A 136 -1.57 3.85 -8.06
CA THR A 136 -0.67 2.71 -8.26
C THR A 136 -1.04 1.94 -9.53
N SER A 137 -2.31 1.57 -9.67
CA SER A 137 -2.79 0.83 -10.84
C SER A 137 -2.65 1.65 -12.12
N ILE A 138 -2.93 2.96 -12.08
CA ILE A 138 -2.76 3.88 -13.22
C ILE A 138 -1.30 3.95 -13.63
N VAL A 139 -0.38 4.19 -12.70
CA VAL A 139 1.06 4.34 -12.98
C VAL A 139 1.64 3.02 -13.51
N LEU A 140 1.30 1.89 -12.90
CA LEU A 140 1.74 0.58 -13.39
C LEU A 140 1.21 0.32 -14.81
N ALA A 141 -0.08 0.54 -15.04
CA ALA A 141 -0.72 0.29 -16.34
C ALA A 141 -0.18 1.18 -17.45
N SER A 142 0.18 2.43 -17.14
CA SER A 142 0.71 3.40 -18.11
C SER A 142 2.19 3.20 -18.41
N ASN A 143 3.01 2.96 -17.38
CA ASN A 143 4.46 3.12 -17.49
C ASN A 143 5.23 1.80 -17.50
N HIS A 144 4.66 0.73 -16.95
CA HIS A 144 5.42 -0.48 -16.62
C HIS A 144 4.78 -1.76 -17.16
N LEU A 145 3.45 -1.78 -17.28
CA LEU A 145 2.65 -2.95 -17.62
C LEU A 145 1.60 -2.61 -18.71
N PRO A 146 2.04 -2.16 -19.91
CA PRO A 146 1.14 -1.65 -20.95
C PRO A 146 0.26 -2.73 -21.58
N SER A 147 0.60 -4.01 -21.45
CA SER A 147 -0.19 -5.14 -21.95
C SER A 147 -1.08 -5.80 -20.89
N THR A 148 -1.01 -5.35 -19.64
CA THR A 148 -1.69 -5.98 -18.51
C THR A 148 -3.08 -5.38 -18.32
N THR A 149 -4.02 -6.22 -17.89
CA THR A 149 -5.37 -5.79 -17.46
C THR A 149 -5.42 -5.68 -15.95
N PHE A 150 -6.05 -4.62 -15.45
CA PHE A 150 -6.13 -4.27 -14.04
C PHE A 150 -7.58 -4.33 -13.58
N HIS A 151 -7.84 -5.11 -12.53
CA HIS A 151 -9.13 -5.21 -11.87
C HIS A 151 -9.01 -4.57 -10.49
N ASN A 152 -9.54 -3.36 -10.38
CA ASN A 152 -9.51 -2.57 -9.17
C ASN A 152 -10.75 -2.88 -8.34
N TYR A 153 -10.55 -3.28 -7.08
CA TYR A 153 -11.61 -3.61 -6.14
C TYR A 153 -11.64 -2.58 -5.03
N ASP A 154 -12.84 -2.10 -4.73
CA ASP A 154 -13.12 -1.27 -3.57
C ASP A 154 -14.52 -1.58 -3.04
N ILE A 155 -14.71 -1.50 -1.72
CA ILE A 155 -16.01 -1.71 -1.09
C ILE A 155 -16.93 -0.50 -1.30
N ASP A 156 -16.35 0.70 -1.48
CA ASP A 156 -17.11 1.91 -1.72
C ASP A 156 -17.40 2.11 -3.21
N SER A 157 -18.68 2.05 -3.56
CA SER A 157 -19.19 2.36 -4.90
C SER A 157 -18.80 3.76 -5.39
N SER A 158 -18.68 4.72 -4.48
CA SER A 158 -18.35 6.10 -4.81
C SER A 158 -16.89 6.23 -5.21
N ALA A 159 -16.00 5.48 -4.55
CA ALA A 159 -14.59 5.36 -4.91
C ALA A 159 -14.43 4.81 -6.33
N ASN A 160 -15.05 3.66 -6.63
CA ASN A 160 -14.99 3.07 -7.97
C ASN A 160 -15.56 3.98 -9.07
N SER A 161 -16.65 4.70 -8.78
CA SER A 161 -17.26 5.63 -9.73
C SER A 161 -16.33 6.80 -10.06
N SER A 162 -15.66 7.36 -9.05
CA SER A 162 -14.65 8.40 -9.21
C SER A 162 -13.44 7.90 -9.99
N ALA A 163 -12.89 6.74 -9.59
CA ALA A 163 -11.75 6.11 -10.23
C ALA A 163 -12.00 5.81 -11.72
N MET A 164 -13.18 5.26 -12.05
CA MET A 164 -13.59 4.99 -13.44
C MET A 164 -13.66 6.28 -14.27
N ARG A 165 -14.13 7.40 -13.69
CA ARG A 165 -14.18 8.69 -14.38
C ARG A 165 -12.79 9.21 -14.77
N LEU A 166 -11.77 8.94 -13.96
CA LEU A 166 -10.41 9.41 -14.25
C LEU A 166 -9.83 8.80 -15.52
N VAL A 167 -10.17 7.54 -15.83
CA VAL A 167 -9.60 6.78 -16.95
C VAL A 167 -10.54 6.66 -18.15
N SER A 168 -11.82 7.03 -18.02
CA SER A 168 -12.83 6.79 -19.06
C SER A 168 -12.56 7.50 -20.39
N GLY A 169 -11.89 8.66 -20.35
CA GLY A 169 -11.48 9.41 -21.53
C GLY A 169 -10.24 8.85 -22.23
N ASP A 170 -9.47 7.97 -21.58
CA ASP A 170 -8.25 7.42 -22.15
C ASP A 170 -8.57 6.20 -23.03
N PRO A 171 -8.17 6.17 -24.32
CA PRO A 171 -8.57 5.13 -25.26
C PRO A 171 -7.98 3.74 -24.99
N ASP A 172 -6.93 3.66 -24.17
CA ASP A 172 -6.24 2.42 -23.81
C ASP A 172 -6.62 1.96 -22.40
N LEU A 173 -6.44 2.82 -21.38
CA LEU A 173 -6.71 2.48 -19.99
C LEU A 173 -8.19 2.20 -19.73
N SER A 174 -9.12 2.90 -20.40
CA SER A 174 -10.55 2.61 -20.29
C SER A 174 -10.93 1.17 -20.69
N LYS A 175 -10.09 0.50 -21.49
CA LYS A 175 -10.30 -0.90 -21.92
C LYS A 175 -9.57 -1.91 -21.05
N ARG A 176 -8.45 -1.50 -20.44
CA ARG A 176 -7.61 -2.40 -19.64
C ARG A 176 -7.85 -2.31 -18.14
N MET A 177 -8.54 -1.27 -17.67
CA MET A 177 -8.85 -1.08 -16.26
C MET A 177 -10.34 -1.28 -16.00
N ALA A 178 -10.67 -2.24 -15.14
CA ALA A 178 -12.02 -2.50 -14.64
C ALA A 178 -12.11 -2.12 -13.16
N PHE A 179 -13.28 -1.67 -12.72
CA PHE A 179 -13.55 -1.27 -11.34
C PHE A 179 -14.74 -2.06 -10.78
N HIS A 180 -14.55 -2.69 -9.63
CA HIS A 180 -15.48 -3.64 -9.02
C HIS A 180 -15.86 -3.19 -7.62
N THR A 181 -17.15 -2.92 -7.41
CA THR A 181 -17.70 -2.57 -6.10
C THR A 181 -18.04 -3.83 -5.33
N ASN A 182 -17.05 -4.35 -4.61
CA ASN A 182 -17.14 -5.61 -3.88
C ASN A 182 -16.21 -5.59 -2.66
N ASP A 183 -16.66 -6.16 -1.55
CA ASP A 183 -15.74 -6.62 -0.51
C ASP A 183 -14.93 -7.78 -1.08
N ILE A 184 -13.61 -7.72 -0.96
CA ILE A 184 -12.72 -8.77 -1.43
C ILE A 184 -13.02 -10.13 -0.77
N LEU A 185 -13.55 -10.13 0.46
CA LEU A 185 -13.93 -11.34 1.18
C LEU A 185 -15.13 -12.06 0.53
N ASP A 186 -15.89 -11.39 -0.34
CA ASP A 186 -16.97 -11.98 -1.13
C ASP A 186 -16.49 -12.47 -2.52
N VAL A 187 -15.29 -12.09 -2.93
CA VAL A 187 -14.68 -12.45 -4.21
C VAL A 187 -13.94 -13.79 -4.04
N THR A 188 -14.44 -14.86 -4.66
CA THR A 188 -13.93 -16.22 -4.46
C THR A 188 -13.17 -16.75 -5.68
N SER A 189 -13.71 -17.74 -6.39
CA SER A 189 -13.05 -18.43 -7.52
C SER A 189 -12.52 -17.53 -8.64
N CYS A 190 -13.06 -16.32 -8.83
CA CYS A 190 -12.52 -15.35 -9.78
C CYS A 190 -11.11 -14.84 -9.39
N LEU A 191 -10.67 -15.02 -8.14
CA LEU A 191 -9.29 -14.74 -7.75
C LEU A 191 -8.27 -15.67 -8.41
N GLU A 192 -8.70 -16.82 -8.93
CA GLU A 192 -7.84 -17.75 -9.69
C GLU A 192 -7.45 -17.21 -11.07
N GLU A 193 -8.13 -16.17 -11.56
CA GLU A 193 -7.84 -15.58 -12.87
C GLU A 193 -6.68 -14.58 -12.84
N PHE A 194 -6.19 -14.18 -11.66
CA PHE A 194 -5.16 -13.17 -11.51
C PHE A 194 -3.78 -13.79 -11.31
N ASP A 195 -2.82 -13.34 -12.11
CA ASP A 195 -1.41 -13.70 -11.96
C ASP A 195 -0.83 -13.04 -10.70
N VAL A 196 -1.29 -11.83 -10.40
CA VAL A 196 -0.85 -11.02 -9.25
C VAL A 196 -2.05 -10.37 -8.57
N VAL A 197 -2.07 -10.42 -7.24
CA VAL A 197 -3.01 -9.65 -6.42
C VAL A 197 -2.21 -8.65 -5.60
N TYR A 198 -2.56 -7.37 -5.72
CA TYR A 198 -2.05 -6.29 -4.88
C TYR A 198 -3.01 -6.07 -3.70
N LEU A 199 -2.48 -6.03 -2.49
CA LEU A 199 -3.20 -5.68 -1.28
C LEU A 199 -2.71 -4.33 -0.76
N ALA A 200 -3.56 -3.30 -0.86
CA ALA A 200 -3.22 -1.96 -0.42
C ALA A 200 -2.94 -1.89 1.09
N ALA A 201 -2.21 -0.85 1.50
CA ALA A 201 -1.77 -0.68 2.88
C ALA A 201 -2.96 -0.55 3.84
N LEU A 202 -3.98 0.20 3.43
CA LEU A 202 -5.15 0.56 4.24
C LEU A 202 -6.30 -0.45 4.19
N VAL A 203 -6.13 -1.57 3.50
CA VAL A 203 -7.11 -2.67 3.52
C VAL A 203 -6.80 -3.57 4.70
N GLY A 204 -7.74 -3.75 5.63
CA GLY A 204 -7.47 -4.48 6.88
C GLY A 204 -6.67 -3.62 7.85
N MET A 205 -7.35 -2.69 8.52
CA MET A 205 -6.69 -1.63 9.32
C MET A 205 -6.23 -2.11 10.70
N ASP A 206 -6.75 -3.24 11.15
CA ASP A 206 -6.23 -4.01 12.27
C ASP A 206 -5.62 -5.35 11.80
N LYS A 207 -4.85 -5.98 12.70
CA LYS A 207 -4.09 -7.18 12.38
C LYS A 207 -5.01 -8.36 12.08
N GLU A 208 -6.11 -8.51 12.82
CA GLU A 208 -7.07 -9.58 12.66
C GLU A 208 -7.81 -9.50 11.33
N GLU A 209 -8.23 -8.30 10.91
CA GLU A 209 -8.83 -8.03 9.62
C GLU A 209 -7.85 -8.28 8.46
N LYS A 210 -6.63 -7.76 8.56
CA LYS A 210 -5.57 -8.01 7.58
C LYS A 210 -5.30 -9.50 7.40
N ASN A 211 -5.19 -10.23 8.51
CA ASN A 211 -4.95 -11.68 8.48
C ASN A 211 -6.13 -12.46 7.89
N ARG A 212 -7.38 -12.04 8.15
CA ARG A 212 -8.57 -12.62 7.50
C ARG A 212 -8.54 -12.44 5.98
N MET A 213 -8.11 -11.27 5.51
CA MET A 213 -7.97 -11.00 4.07
C MET A 213 -6.86 -11.83 3.44
N ILE A 214 -5.69 -11.92 4.10
CA ILE A 214 -4.59 -12.76 3.64
C ILE A 214 -5.02 -14.24 3.57
N ASP A 215 -5.70 -14.75 4.61
CA ASP A 215 -6.22 -16.12 4.60
C ASP A 215 -7.19 -16.36 3.44
N HIS A 216 -8.09 -15.40 3.18
CA HIS A 216 -9.05 -15.46 2.08
C HIS A 216 -8.35 -15.48 0.72
N LEU A 217 -7.37 -14.60 0.51
CA LEU A 217 -6.55 -14.60 -0.70
C LEU A 217 -5.78 -15.91 -0.87
N SER A 218 -5.20 -16.44 0.21
CA SER A 218 -4.51 -17.74 0.20
C SER A 218 -5.43 -18.87 -0.25
N LYS A 219 -6.71 -18.80 0.10
CA LYS A 219 -7.71 -19.80 -0.25
C LYS A 219 -8.06 -19.77 -1.74
N TYR A 220 -8.26 -18.58 -2.31
CA TYR A 220 -8.89 -18.45 -3.63
C TYR A 220 -7.98 -17.98 -4.77
N MET A 221 -6.76 -17.49 -4.53
CA MET A 221 -5.82 -17.18 -5.61
C MET A 221 -5.38 -18.45 -6.37
N ALA A 222 -4.89 -18.34 -7.60
CA ALA A 222 -4.33 -19.49 -8.29
C ALA A 222 -3.04 -19.99 -7.60
N PRO A 223 -2.78 -21.31 -7.52
CA PRO A 223 -1.50 -21.82 -7.06
C PRO A 223 -0.34 -21.23 -7.88
N GLY A 224 0.70 -20.73 -7.21
CA GLY A 224 1.82 -20.05 -7.86
C GLY A 224 1.58 -18.57 -8.20
N ALA A 225 0.36 -18.05 -8.05
CA ALA A 225 0.09 -16.61 -8.19
C ALA A 225 0.80 -15.79 -7.10
N VAL A 226 1.07 -14.53 -7.41
CA VAL A 226 1.84 -13.63 -6.54
C VAL A 226 0.93 -12.70 -5.76
N LEU A 227 1.19 -12.57 -4.46
CA LEU A 227 0.62 -11.54 -3.61
C LEU A 227 1.68 -10.45 -3.40
N MET A 228 1.37 -9.23 -3.83
CA MET A 228 2.14 -8.02 -3.49
C MET A 228 1.37 -7.24 -2.44
N LEU A 229 1.99 -6.93 -1.32
CA LEU A 229 1.33 -6.19 -0.25
C LEU A 229 2.18 -5.05 0.27
N ARG A 230 1.49 -3.99 0.70
CA ARG A 230 2.09 -2.86 1.40
C ARG A 230 2.02 -3.08 2.91
N SER A 231 3.16 -2.88 3.54
CA SER A 231 3.41 -3.00 4.98
C SER A 231 4.13 -1.73 5.47
N ALA A 232 4.66 -1.74 6.69
CA ALA A 232 5.48 -0.69 7.25
C ALA A 232 6.59 -1.26 8.14
N HIS A 233 7.60 -0.44 8.43
CA HIS A 233 8.75 -0.81 9.24
C HIS A 233 9.26 0.38 10.06
N GLY A 234 9.79 0.11 11.25
CA GLY A 234 10.28 1.13 12.19
C GLY A 234 9.20 2.15 12.53
N ALA A 235 9.56 3.44 12.55
CA ALA A 235 8.62 4.52 12.86
C ALA A 235 7.46 4.65 11.87
N ARG A 236 7.62 4.22 10.61
CA ARG A 236 6.55 4.25 9.60
C ARG A 236 5.36 3.34 9.99
N ALA A 237 5.57 2.41 10.93
CA ALA A 237 4.49 1.57 11.47
C ALA A 237 3.48 2.33 12.36
N PHE A 238 3.69 3.61 12.66
CA PHE A 238 2.65 4.49 13.21
C PHE A 238 1.63 4.97 12.17
N LEU A 239 1.98 4.89 10.87
CA LEU A 239 1.15 5.34 9.75
C LEU A 239 0.33 4.20 9.16
N TYR A 240 0.92 3.01 9.05
CA TYR A 240 0.31 1.85 8.38
C TYR A 240 0.45 0.57 9.20
N PRO A 241 -0.45 -0.43 8.98
CA PRO A 241 -0.33 -1.73 9.61
C PRO A 241 0.95 -2.45 9.15
N VAL A 242 1.52 -3.25 10.05
CA VAL A 242 2.69 -4.10 9.78
C VAL A 242 2.18 -5.49 9.47
N VAL A 243 2.62 -6.03 8.33
CA VAL A 243 2.46 -7.44 7.95
C VAL A 243 3.81 -8.10 8.12
N GLU A 244 3.87 -9.08 9.03
CA GLU A 244 5.07 -9.89 9.25
C GLU A 244 5.03 -11.14 8.36
N PRO A 245 6.19 -11.75 8.02
CA PRO A 245 6.23 -13.00 7.26
C PRO A 245 5.37 -14.13 7.84
N CYS A 246 5.23 -14.19 9.18
CA CYS A 246 4.40 -15.20 9.85
C CYS A 246 2.89 -14.99 9.67
N ASP A 247 2.45 -13.79 9.28
CA ASP A 247 1.06 -13.49 8.97
C ASP A 247 0.65 -14.04 7.58
N LEU A 248 1.61 -14.33 6.70
CA LEU A 248 1.40 -14.77 5.31
C LEU A 248 1.17 -16.27 5.15
N ARG A 249 0.21 -16.80 5.93
CA ARG A 249 -0.17 -18.22 5.87
C ARG A 249 -0.68 -18.59 4.48
N GLY A 250 -0.21 -19.73 3.96
CA GLY A 250 -0.54 -20.18 2.61
C GLY A 250 0.31 -19.57 1.48
N PHE A 251 1.30 -18.73 1.84
CA PHE A 251 2.25 -18.16 0.90
C PHE A 251 3.71 -18.45 1.29
N GLU A 252 4.57 -18.56 0.28
CA GLU A 252 6.02 -18.49 0.36
C GLU A 252 6.43 -17.01 0.27
N VAL A 253 7.02 -16.44 1.33
CA VAL A 253 7.55 -15.07 1.26
C VAL A 253 8.81 -15.07 0.40
N LEU A 254 8.79 -14.31 -0.69
CA LEU A 254 9.90 -14.25 -1.65
C LEU A 254 10.90 -13.15 -1.28
N SER A 255 10.39 -11.98 -0.86
CA SER A 255 11.21 -10.84 -0.47
C SER A 255 10.42 -9.84 0.37
N VAL A 256 11.13 -9.11 1.22
CA VAL A 256 10.64 -7.97 2.01
C VAL A 256 11.55 -6.78 1.74
N PHE A 257 10.96 -5.64 1.38
CA PHE A 257 11.69 -4.42 1.10
C PHE A 257 11.22 -3.28 2.02
N HIS A 258 12.18 -2.65 2.69
CA HIS A 258 11.95 -1.50 3.56
C HIS A 258 12.62 -0.26 2.95
N PRO A 259 11.84 0.67 2.37
CA PRO A 259 12.42 1.90 1.83
C PRO A 259 13.09 2.73 2.92
N THR A 260 14.21 3.35 2.57
CA THR A 260 14.98 4.24 3.45
C THR A 260 14.86 5.71 3.05
N ASP A 261 14.11 6.00 1.99
CA ASP A 261 13.86 7.33 1.45
C ASP A 261 12.44 7.83 1.85
N GLU A 262 11.88 8.77 1.10
CA GLU A 262 10.54 9.31 1.35
C GLU A 262 9.39 8.34 1.01
N VAL A 263 9.65 7.17 0.42
CA VAL A 263 8.63 6.14 0.26
C VAL A 263 8.29 5.54 1.63
N ILE A 264 6.99 5.53 1.95
CA ILE A 264 6.53 5.12 3.28
C ILE A 264 6.26 3.61 3.35
N ASN A 265 5.61 3.05 2.35
CA ASN A 265 5.19 1.65 2.43
C ASN A 265 6.38 0.71 2.24
N SER A 266 6.58 -0.19 3.21
CA SER A 266 7.35 -1.41 2.96
C SER A 266 6.58 -2.31 2.01
N LEU A 267 7.30 -3.14 1.26
CA LEU A 267 6.70 -4.08 0.32
C LEU A 267 7.03 -5.49 0.75
N VAL A 268 6.04 -6.37 0.70
CA VAL A 268 6.26 -7.81 0.82
C VAL A 268 5.70 -8.46 -0.43
N ILE A 269 6.51 -9.32 -1.04
CA ILE A 269 6.09 -10.15 -2.17
C ILE A 269 6.11 -11.61 -1.74
N ALA A 270 5.01 -12.29 -1.98
CA ALA A 270 4.83 -13.68 -1.59
C ALA A 270 4.16 -14.47 -2.73
N ARG A 271 4.44 -15.76 -2.82
CA ARG A 271 3.87 -16.66 -3.82
C ARG A 271 2.93 -17.65 -3.15
N LYS A 272 1.71 -17.81 -3.67
CA LYS A 272 0.80 -18.84 -3.16
C LYS A 272 1.45 -20.21 -3.38
N TYR A 273 1.46 -21.05 -2.33
CA TYR A 273 2.03 -22.39 -2.46
C TYR A 273 1.36 -23.15 -3.61
N PRO A 274 2.14 -23.87 -4.44
CA PRO A 274 1.58 -24.86 -5.34
C PRO A 274 0.71 -25.82 -4.53
N LEU A 275 -0.43 -26.24 -5.07
CA LEU A 275 -1.23 -27.29 -4.43
C LEU A 275 -0.31 -28.48 -4.14
N SER A 276 -0.15 -28.78 -2.86
CA SER A 276 0.51 -30.02 -2.46
C SER A 276 -0.37 -31.16 -3.00
N VAL A 277 0.20 -32.11 -3.73
CA VAL A 277 -0.49 -33.29 -4.29
C VAL A 277 -1.01 -34.24 -3.19
N VAL A 278 -1.13 -33.77 -1.95
CA VAL A 278 -1.33 -34.59 -0.75
C VAL A 278 -2.79 -34.64 -0.30
N ASP A 279 -3.68 -33.80 -0.82
CA ASP A 279 -5.10 -33.78 -0.39
C ASP A 279 -6.01 -34.83 -1.06
N GLN A 280 -5.43 -35.84 -1.72
CA GLN A 280 -6.19 -37.01 -2.21
C GLN A 280 -5.90 -38.31 -1.45
N GLN A 281 -5.03 -38.34 -0.44
CA GLN A 281 -4.84 -39.54 0.37
C GLN A 281 -4.83 -39.23 1.87
N GLN A 282 -5.87 -39.74 2.53
CA GLN A 282 -6.13 -39.73 3.95
C GLN A 282 -4.89 -40.08 4.81
N GLY A 283 -4.76 -39.38 5.95
CA GLY A 283 -4.25 -39.98 7.20
C GLY A 283 -2.83 -39.59 7.63
N LEU A 284 -2.75 -38.85 8.74
CA LEU A 284 -1.61 -38.67 9.64
C LEU A 284 -0.20 -38.57 9.03
N ALA A 285 0.33 -37.34 8.91
CA ALA A 285 1.72 -37.06 9.26
C ALA A 285 1.95 -35.55 9.45
N SER A 286 2.56 -35.17 10.58
CA SER A 286 3.09 -33.84 10.84
C SER A 286 4.18 -33.51 9.81
N MET A 287 3.98 -32.48 8.99
CA MET A 287 5.04 -31.97 8.13
C MET A 287 5.75 -30.79 8.79
N ILE A 288 7.01 -31.02 9.16
CA ILE A 288 7.98 -29.99 9.49
C ILE A 288 8.37 -29.33 8.16
N LEU A 289 7.98 -28.07 7.97
CA LEU A 289 8.39 -27.25 6.84
C LEU A 289 9.81 -26.71 7.09
N PRO A 290 10.72 -26.77 6.09
CA PRO A 290 12.04 -26.16 6.22
C PRO A 290 11.93 -24.65 6.04
N ASN A 291 11.99 -23.90 7.15
CA ASN A 291 12.27 -22.46 7.13
C ASN A 291 13.70 -22.24 6.60
N LYS A 292 13.82 -21.76 5.36
CA LYS A 292 15.00 -21.00 4.95
C LYS A 292 14.62 -19.52 4.92
N CYS A 293 14.58 -18.90 6.10
CA CYS A 293 14.83 -17.46 6.20
C CYS A 293 16.32 -17.25 5.94
N SER A 294 16.69 -16.84 4.74
CA SER A 294 17.92 -16.09 4.54
C SER A 294 17.58 -14.62 4.71
N ASP A 295 17.95 -14.05 5.86
CA ASP A 295 17.95 -12.61 6.10
C ASP A 295 19.03 -11.96 5.21
N GLU A 296 18.77 -11.83 3.91
CA GLU A 296 19.57 -10.99 3.03
C GLU A 296 18.90 -9.63 2.90
N ILE A 297 19.24 -8.73 3.83
CA ILE A 297 19.04 -7.28 3.65
C ILE A 297 19.95 -6.85 2.50
N GLN A 298 19.42 -6.79 1.28
CA GLN A 298 20.12 -6.15 0.17
C GLN A 298 20.01 -4.63 0.30
N ALA A 299 20.96 -4.03 1.03
CA ALA A 299 21.22 -2.60 0.97
C ALA A 299 21.83 -2.27 -0.40
N PHE A 300 21.04 -1.72 -1.32
CA PHE A 300 21.55 -1.24 -2.60
C PHE A 300 22.18 0.14 -2.44
N ASN A 301 23.52 0.19 -2.44
CA ASN A 301 24.29 1.40 -2.73
C ASN A 301 24.60 1.45 -4.24
N HIS A 302 23.75 2.13 -5.02
CA HIS A 302 24.17 2.68 -6.31
C HIS A 302 24.32 4.21 -6.16
N PRO A 303 25.42 4.81 -6.63
CA PRO A 303 25.65 6.24 -6.47
C PRO A 303 24.76 7.01 -7.43
N LEU A 304 23.59 7.44 -6.97
CA LEU A 304 22.85 8.52 -7.62
C LEU A 304 23.56 9.82 -7.28
N ASN A 305 24.06 10.48 -8.33
CA ASN A 305 24.66 11.81 -8.30
C ASN A 305 23.86 12.74 -7.37
N HIS A 306 24.54 13.29 -6.36
CA HIS A 306 24.01 14.36 -5.53
C HIS A 306 23.80 15.62 -6.38
N GLY A 307 22.59 15.77 -6.90
CA GLY A 307 22.07 17.05 -7.36
C GLY A 307 21.21 17.63 -6.24
N ASN A 308 21.65 18.75 -5.67
CA ASN A 308 20.83 19.58 -4.78
C ASN A 308 19.45 19.81 -5.39
N ILE A 309 18.39 19.36 -4.73
CA ILE A 309 17.03 19.77 -5.05
C ILE A 309 16.49 20.53 -3.85
N ILE A 310 16.32 21.82 -4.11
CA ILE A 310 15.76 22.85 -3.25
C ILE A 310 14.33 22.45 -2.87
N ILE A 311 14.03 22.57 -1.58
CA ILE A 311 12.66 22.58 -1.06
C ILE A 311 12.00 23.82 -1.67
N GLU A 312 11.21 23.65 -2.73
CA GLU A 312 10.32 24.71 -3.18
C GLU A 312 9.09 24.73 -2.29
N GLU A 313 8.86 25.93 -1.75
CA GLU A 313 7.87 26.30 -0.77
C GLU A 313 6.45 25.96 -1.23
N LEU A 314 5.66 25.40 -0.31
CA LEU A 314 4.20 25.49 -0.35
C LEU A 314 3.79 26.93 -0.03
N THR A 315 3.90 27.83 -1.01
CA THR A 315 3.14 29.08 -1.02
C THR A 315 1.89 28.87 -1.85
N LEU A 316 0.77 28.70 -1.14
CA LEU A 316 -0.57 28.93 -1.70
C LEU A 316 -0.64 30.40 -2.11
N ASP A 317 -0.54 30.68 -3.39
CA ASP A 317 -1.01 31.95 -3.94
C ASP A 317 -2.47 31.78 -4.36
N ASP A 318 -3.30 32.62 -3.74
CA ASP A 318 -4.63 32.96 -4.19
C ASP A 318 -4.59 33.37 -5.67
N GLN A 319 -5.32 32.66 -6.54
CA GLN A 319 -6.28 33.27 -7.48
C GLN A 319 -6.87 32.26 -8.47
N LEU A 320 -8.20 32.31 -8.53
CA LEU A 320 -9.17 31.75 -9.50
C LEU A 320 -9.72 30.34 -9.23
#